data_AF-A0A6C0Y5W9-F1
#
_entry.id   AF-A0A6C0Y5W9-F1
#
_cell.length_a   1.000
_cell.length_b   1.000
_cell.length_c   1.000
_cell.angle_alpha   90.00
_cell.angle_beta   90.00
_cell.angle_gamma   90.00
#
_symmetry.space_group_name_H-M   'P 1'
#
loop_
_entity.id
_entity.type
_entity.pdbx_description
1 polymer ?
#
loop_
_entity_poly.entity_id
_entity_poly.type
_entity_poly.pdbx_seq_one_letter_code
_entity_poly.pdbx_strand_id
1 'polypeptide(L)' 'MEDPNSKPAYGKDLGLPANCRAYIQVAIDEWRKGLHDTRTTMNAIERNCGENGSLWDYKP' A
#
# COMPACT_ATOMS: atom_id res chain seq x y z
N MET A 1 -4.43 5.15 21.27
CA MET A 1 -3.78 4.23 20.31
C MET A 1 -3.35 5.09 19.12
N GLU A 2 -2.10 4.98 18.67
CA GLU A 2 -1.64 5.72 17.48
C GLU A 2 -2.25 5.10 16.23
N ASP A 3 -2.72 5.92 15.29
CA ASP A 3 -3.25 5.44 14.00
C ASP A 3 -2.07 4.85 13.18
N PRO A 4 -2.06 3.53 12.90
CA PRO A 4 -0.98 2.88 12.16
C PRO A 4 -0.82 3.39 10.73
N ASN A 5 -1.79 4.16 10.22
CA ASN A 5 -1.78 4.75 8.87
C ASN A 5 -1.69 6.29 8.86
N SER A 6 -1.35 6.90 10.00
CA SER A 6 -1.14 8.35 10.11
C SER A 6 -0.04 8.90 9.19
N LYS A 7 0.98 8.09 8.89
CA LYS A 7 2.10 8.40 7.98
C LYS A 7 2.55 7.14 7.22
N PRO A 8 3.21 7.25 6.05
CA PRO A 8 3.77 6.09 5.36
C PRO A 8 4.74 5.34 6.28
N ALA A 9 4.62 4.01 6.32
CA ALA A 9 5.54 3.13 7.03
C ALA A 9 6.09 2.07 6.08
N TYR A 10 7.36 1.74 6.25
CA TYR A 10 8.06 0.74 5.44
C TYR A 10 8.78 -0.26 6.34
N GLY A 11 8.77 -1.54 5.95
CA GLY A 11 9.47 -2.61 6.66
C GLY A 11 10.98 -2.43 6.63
N LYS A 12 11.66 -2.80 7.72
CA LYS A 12 13.10 -2.55 7.88
C LYS A 12 13.99 -3.35 6.94
N ASP A 13 13.58 -4.57 6.59
CA ASP A 13 14.45 -5.50 5.86
C ASP A 13 14.42 -5.29 4.35
N LEU A 14 13.22 -5.11 3.79
CA LEU A 14 13.02 -5.04 2.33
C LEU A 14 12.60 -3.65 1.85
N GLY A 15 12.35 -2.70 2.78
CA GLY A 15 11.83 -1.38 2.43
C GLY A 15 10.42 -1.40 1.83
N LEU A 16 9.69 -2.52 1.97
CA LEU A 16 8.35 -2.68 1.41
C LEU A 16 7.31 -1.90 2.23
N PRO A 17 6.21 -1.45 1.61
CA PRO A 17 5.10 -0.86 2.34
C PRO A 17 4.64 -1.73 3.51
N ALA A 18 4.60 -1.15 4.70
CA ALA A 18 4.14 -1.80 5.92
C ALA A 18 2.74 -1.34 6.34
N ASN A 19 2.15 -0.39 5.60
CA ASN A 19 0.80 0.10 5.82
C ASN A 19 0.17 0.61 4.52
N CYS A 20 -1.15 0.86 4.54
CA CYS A 20 -1.89 1.29 3.35
C CYS A 20 -1.43 2.63 2.82
N ARG A 21 -1.07 3.58 3.71
CA ARG A 21 -0.60 4.90 3.26
C ARG A 21 0.68 4.79 2.42
N ALA A 22 1.61 3.92 2.79
CA ALA A 22 2.80 3.64 1.99
C ALA A 22 2.46 2.91 0.68
N TYR A 23 1.57 1.90 0.73
CA TYR A 23 1.25 1.10 -0.45
C TYR A 23 0.49 1.89 -1.52
N ILE A 24 -0.47 2.71 -1.12
CA ILE A 24 -1.20 3.58 -2.05
C ILE A 24 -0.23 4.51 -2.78
N GLN A 25 0.75 5.08 -2.08
CA GLN A 25 1.74 5.95 -2.72
C GLN A 25 2.58 5.20 -3.76
N VAL A 26 3.05 3.99 -3.43
CA VAL A 26 3.77 3.13 -4.38
C VAL A 26 2.91 2.82 -5.60
N ALA A 27 1.66 2.40 -5.41
CA ALA A 27 0.74 2.08 -6.50
C ALA A 27 0.47 3.28 -7.42
N ILE A 28 0.29 4.48 -6.86
CA ILE A 28 0.13 5.73 -7.62
C ILE A 28 1.37 6.04 -8.44
N ASP A 29 2.56 5.91 -7.84
CA ASP A 29 3.82 6.25 -8.50
C ASP A 29 4.14 5.28 -9.65
N GLU A 30 3.85 3.99 -9.48
CA GLU A 30 4.00 2.97 -10.53
C GLU A 30 3.01 3.17 -11.68
N TRP A 31 1.75 3.49 -11.36
CA TRP A 31 0.74 3.84 -12.36
C TRP A 31 1.13 5.09 -13.16
N ARG A 32 1.62 6.14 -12.49
CA ARG A 32 2.11 7.37 -13.15
C ARG A 32 3.32 7.13 -14.06
N LYS A 33 4.13 6.11 -13.76
CA LYS A 33 5.24 5.67 -14.62
C LYS A 33 4.78 4.80 -15.79
N GLY A 34 3.49 4.46 -15.87
CA GLY A 34 2.94 3.58 -16.90
C GLY A 34 3.34 2.11 -16.71
N LEU A 35 3.80 1.71 -15.52
CA LEU A 35 4.19 0.32 -15.25
C LEU A 35 2.98 -0.61 -15.19
N HIS A 36 1.84 -0.09 -14.72
CA HIS A 36 0.60 -0.82 -14.57
C HIS A 36 -0.57 0.00 -15.10
N ASP A 37 -1.56 -0.67 -15.70
CA ASP A 37 -2.81 -0.03 -16.06
C ASP A 37 -3.69 0.25 -14.83
N THR A 38 -4.74 1.05 -15.04
CA THR A 38 -5.65 1.44 -13.96
C THR A 38 -6.33 0.23 -13.30
N ARG A 39 -6.75 -0.77 -14.08
CA ARG A 39 -7.46 -1.94 -13.52
C ARG A 39 -6.55 -2.76 -12.61
N THR A 40 -5.32 -2.99 -13.05
CA THR A 40 -4.28 -3.70 -12.31
C THR A 40 -3.95 -2.96 -11.03
N THR A 41 -3.76 -1.65 -11.11
CA THR A 41 -3.49 -0.77 -9.96
C THR A 41 -4.63 -0.83 -8.94
N MET A 42 -5.88 -0.67 -9.38
CA MET A 42 -7.05 -0.69 -8.49
C MET A 42 -7.26 -2.05 -7.84
N ASN A 43 -7.10 -3.16 -8.57
CA ASN A 43 -7.19 -4.51 -8.00
C ASN A 43 -6.11 -4.75 -6.93
N ALA A 44 -4.90 -4.23 -7.16
CA ALA A 44 -3.81 -4.35 -6.23
C ALA A 44 -4.05 -3.51 -4.95
N ILE A 45 -4.62 -2.31 -5.10
CA ILE A 45 -5.07 -1.48 -3.97
C ILE A 45 -6.15 -2.20 -3.17
N GLU A 46 -7.19 -2.74 -3.81
CA GLU A 46 -8.28 -3.44 -3.12
C GLU A 46 -7.77 -4.64 -2.32
N ARG A 47 -6.87 -5.45 -2.91
CA ARG A 47 -6.29 -6.62 -2.24
C ARG A 47 -5.50 -6.28 -0.97
N ASN A 48 -4.82 -5.14 -0.95
CA ASN A 48 -3.92 -4.78 0.16
C ASN A 48 -4.58 -3.82 1.16
N CYS A 49 -5.39 -2.90 0.67
CA CYS A 49 -5.89 -1.73 1.40
C CYS A 49 -7.41 -1.58 1.36
N GLY A 50 -8.13 -2.43 0.61
CA GLY A 50 -9.59 -2.44 0.56
C GLY A 50 -10.20 -2.89 1.89
N GLU A 51 -11.53 -2.99 1.92
CA GLU A 51 -12.29 -3.31 3.14
C GLU A 51 -11.81 -4.60 3.84
N ASN A 52 -11.31 -5.57 3.06
CA ASN A 52 -10.80 -6.85 3.55
C ASN A 52 -9.29 -7.01 3.25
N GLY A 53 -8.57 -5.92 3.02
CA GLY A 53 -7.16 -5.93 2.64
C GLY A 53 -6.23 -6.31 3.79
N SER A 54 -5.21 -7.13 3.52
CA SER A 54 -4.36 -7.69 4.58
C SER A 54 -3.18 -6.80 4.99
N LEU A 55 -2.87 -5.74 4.24
CA LEU A 55 -1.75 -4.85 4.54
C LEU A 55 -2.12 -3.78 5.58
N TRP A 56 -3.41 -3.41 5.65
CA TRP A 56 -3.93 -2.43 6.62
C TRP A 56 -3.69 -2.85 8.08
N ASP A 57 -3.95 -4.12 8.38
CA ASP A 57 -3.80 -4.69 9.72
C ASP A 57 -2.43 -5.33 9.96
N TYR A 58 -1.51 -5.19 8.99
CA TYR A 58 -0.17 -5.76 9.10
C TYR A 58 0.61 -5.06 10.21
N LYS A 59 1.01 -5.84 11.21
CA LYS A 59 1.92 -5.42 12.29
C LYS A 59 3.25 -6.13 12.07
N PRO A 60 4.25 -5.46 11.44
CA PRO A 60 5.57 -6.04 11.16
C PRO A 60 6.33 -6.44 12.42
#